data_AF-A0A8J9SYH6-F1
#
_entry.id   AF-A0A8J9SYH6-F1
#
_cell.length_a   1.000
_cell.length_b   1.000
_cell.length_c   1.000
_cell.angle_alpha   90.00
_cell.angle_beta   90.00
_cell.angle_gamma   90.00
#
_symmetry.space_group_name_H-M   'P 1'
#
loop_
_entity.id
_entity.type
_entity.pdbx_description
1 polymer ?
#
loop_
_entity_poly.entity_id
_entity_poly.type
_entity_poly.pdbx_seq_one_letter_code
_entity_poly.pdbx_strand_id
1 'polypeptide(L)'
;MDAAQLVQVEALCETLYTGVAANFDSETVTRSEAQQRLLSLQSNAEYIPQCQYILDNSKSQYARLVASNSLIELVTIHWNSFTVPQRIDIRNYVLGYLANNGPSLQDFLVLSLIKLVCRITKLGWFDDSAHRELADDVTKFLQATVDHCILGLKILNQLVDELNIPTSGRTLTQHRKTSVSFRDVCLLKVFQLGLTTLKQLQTGAI
;
A
#
# COMPACT_ATOMS: atom_id res chain seq x y z
N MET A 1 16.55 -5.47 10.85
CA MET A 1 16.31 -6.88 10.55
C MET A 1 17.50 -7.41 9.78
N ASP A 2 18.00 -8.60 10.10
CA ASP A 2 19.09 -9.25 9.36
C ASP A 2 18.55 -10.33 8.40
N ALA A 3 19.44 -10.94 7.62
CA ALA A 3 19.07 -11.96 6.64
C ALA A 3 18.49 -13.24 7.27
N ALA A 4 18.93 -13.62 8.47
CA ALA A 4 18.42 -14.81 9.15
C ALA A 4 17.00 -14.59 9.65
N GLN A 5 16.72 -13.42 10.22
CA GLN A 5 15.38 -12.98 10.60
C GLN A 5 14.45 -12.91 9.39
N LEU A 6 14.94 -12.43 8.24
CA LEU A 6 14.14 -12.40 7.01
C LEU A 6 13.73 -13.82 6.58
N VAL A 7 14.65 -14.78 6.55
CA VAL A 7 14.34 -16.18 6.20
C VAL A 7 13.31 -16.77 7.16
N GLN A 8 13.41 -16.46 8.46
CA GLN A 8 12.42 -16.90 9.44
C GLN A 8 11.04 -16.31 9.13
N VAL A 9 10.95 -15.01 8.84
CA VAL A 9 9.68 -14.36 8.46
C VAL A 9 9.11 -14.96 7.18
N GLU A 10 9.94 -15.22 6.16
CA GLU A 10 9.51 -15.87 4.92
C GLU A 10 8.89 -17.24 5.16
N ALA A 11 9.54 -18.08 5.99
CA ALA A 11 9.03 -19.40 6.35
C ALA A 11 7.72 -19.32 7.15
N LEU A 12 7.58 -18.38 8.09
CA LEU A 12 6.32 -18.17 8.82
C LEU A 12 5.19 -17.73 7.88
N CYS A 13 5.49 -16.88 6.89
CA CYS A 13 4.50 -16.44 5.89
C CYS A 13 4.08 -17.61 4.98
N GLU A 14 5.02 -18.45 4.55
CA GLU A 14 4.72 -19.65 3.77
C GLU A 14 3.74 -20.56 4.53
N THR A 15 4.01 -20.82 5.82
CA THR A 15 3.13 -21.61 6.69
C THR A 15 1.75 -20.98 6.85
N LEU A 16 1.67 -19.65 6.96
CA LEU A 16 0.40 -18.94 7.11
C LEU A 16 -0.53 -19.12 5.91
N TYR A 17 0.02 -19.09 4.68
CA TYR A 17 -0.75 -19.11 3.44
C TYR A 17 -0.94 -20.51 2.86
N THR A 18 0.03 -21.41 3.00
CA THR A 18 -0.04 -22.78 2.47
C THR A 18 -0.59 -23.79 3.48
N GLY A 19 -0.50 -23.48 4.77
CA GLY A 19 -0.81 -24.42 5.86
C GLY A 19 0.28 -25.47 6.10
N VAL A 20 1.38 -25.45 5.34
CA VAL A 20 2.52 -26.36 5.54
C VAL A 20 3.35 -25.86 6.72
N ALA A 21 3.47 -26.67 7.77
CA ALA A 21 4.19 -26.29 8.98
C ALA A 21 5.70 -26.09 8.70
N ALA A 22 6.25 -24.98 9.21
CA ALA A 22 7.69 -24.74 9.20
C ALA A 22 8.34 -25.47 10.38
N ASN A 23 9.50 -26.06 10.13
CA ASN A 23 10.30 -26.71 11.16
C ASN A 23 11.56 -25.87 11.43
N PHE A 24 11.70 -25.35 12.64
CA PHE A 24 12.88 -24.62 13.09
C PHE A 24 13.51 -25.38 14.26
N ASP A 25 14.72 -25.92 14.10
CA ASP A 25 15.52 -26.51 15.19
C ASP A 25 14.73 -27.37 16.22
N SER A 26 13.83 -28.22 15.73
CA SER A 26 12.93 -29.12 16.50
C SER A 26 11.59 -28.54 16.98
N GLU A 27 11.28 -27.30 16.62
CA GLU A 27 9.97 -26.66 16.80
C GLU A 27 9.18 -26.70 15.49
N THR A 28 8.03 -27.39 15.49
CA THR A 28 7.07 -27.33 14.38
C THR A 28 6.11 -26.17 14.63
N VAL A 29 6.14 -25.17 13.77
CA VAL A 29 5.28 -23.99 13.88
C VAL A 29 3.99 -24.22 13.08
N THR A 30 2.88 -24.21 13.79
CA THR A 30 1.55 -24.32 13.19
C THR A 30 1.12 -23.01 12.52
N ARG A 31 0.09 -23.08 11.67
CA ARG A 31 -0.50 -21.89 11.03
C ARG A 31 -0.93 -20.82 12.03
N SER A 32 -1.51 -21.22 13.16
CA SER A 32 -1.97 -20.29 14.20
C SER A 32 -0.80 -19.58 14.89
N GLU A 33 0.26 -20.32 15.20
CA GLU A 33 1.46 -19.76 15.83
C GLU A 33 2.21 -18.84 14.86
N ALA A 34 2.31 -19.23 13.58
CA ALA A 34 2.87 -18.38 12.54
C ALA A 34 2.12 -17.05 12.45
N GLN A 35 0.78 -17.09 12.45
CA GLN A 35 -0.05 -15.88 12.48
C GLN A 35 0.26 -15.01 13.71
N GLN A 36 0.29 -15.59 14.91
CA GLN A 36 0.55 -14.86 16.14
C GLN A 36 1.94 -14.20 16.15
N ARG A 37 2.98 -14.90 15.67
CA ARG A 37 4.33 -14.33 15.54
C ARG A 37 4.36 -13.18 14.54
N LEU A 38 3.70 -13.33 13.39
CA LEU A 38 3.66 -12.30 12.35
C LEU A 38 2.88 -11.05 12.78
N LEU A 39 1.90 -11.16 13.66
CA LEU A 39 1.18 -10.01 14.23
C LEU A 39 2.09 -9.07 15.04
N SER A 40 3.25 -9.53 15.51
CA SER A 40 4.24 -8.65 16.16
C SER A 40 4.69 -7.50 15.26
N LEU A 41 4.72 -7.70 13.94
CA LEU A 41 5.05 -6.66 12.95
C LEU A 41 4.04 -5.49 12.96
N GLN A 42 2.86 -5.67 13.55
CA GLN A 42 1.81 -4.65 13.61
C GLN A 42 1.71 -3.98 14.99
N SER A 43 2.56 -4.39 15.94
CA SER A 43 2.42 -3.99 17.34
C SER A 43 2.88 -2.57 17.64
N ASN A 44 3.82 -2.02 16.85
CA ASN A 44 4.39 -0.70 17.07
C ASN A 44 4.87 -0.09 15.74
N ALA A 45 4.76 1.24 15.60
CA ALA A 45 5.29 2.04 14.51
C ALA A 45 6.79 1.80 14.21
N GLU A 46 7.58 1.37 15.19
CA GLU A 46 9.00 1.01 15.05
C GLU A 46 9.25 -0.16 14.08
N TYR A 47 8.22 -0.94 13.74
CA TYR A 47 8.30 -2.04 12.77
C TYR A 47 8.23 -1.59 11.31
N ILE A 48 7.92 -0.31 11.02
CA ILE A 48 7.85 0.18 9.63
C ILE A 48 9.14 -0.08 8.84
N PRO A 49 10.36 0.28 9.32
CA PRO A 49 11.60 0.01 8.59
C PRO A 49 11.81 -1.48 8.32
N GLN A 50 11.29 -2.35 9.19
CA GLN A 50 11.40 -3.80 9.03
C GLN A 50 10.44 -4.29 7.96
N CYS A 51 9.21 -3.78 7.89
CA CYS A 51 8.29 -4.06 6.79
C CYS A 51 8.83 -3.55 5.44
N GLN A 52 9.44 -2.36 5.40
CA GLN A 52 10.10 -1.85 4.20
C GLN A 52 11.27 -2.74 3.78
N TYR A 53 12.09 -3.19 4.73
CA TYR A 53 13.17 -4.14 4.46
C TYR A 53 12.64 -5.45 3.87
N ILE A 54 11.53 -6.01 4.39
CA ILE A 54 10.90 -7.21 3.82
C ILE A 54 10.46 -6.94 2.37
N LEU A 55 9.82 -5.81 2.08
CA LEU A 55 9.41 -5.46 0.72
C LEU A 55 10.59 -5.38 -0.24
N ASP A 56 11.70 -4.81 0.20
CA ASP A 56 12.88 -4.58 -0.64
C ASP A 56 13.73 -5.83 -0.86
N ASN A 57 13.79 -6.74 0.12
CA ASN A 57 14.75 -7.85 0.14
C ASN A 57 14.14 -9.26 0.01
N SER A 58 12.89 -9.45 0.44
CA SER A 58 12.22 -10.76 0.36
C SER A 58 12.05 -11.19 -1.09
N LYS A 59 12.16 -12.48 -1.39
CA LYS A 59 11.69 -13.06 -2.66
C LYS A 59 10.32 -13.73 -2.53
N SER A 60 9.88 -13.99 -1.30
CA SER A 60 8.55 -14.53 -1.01
C SER A 60 7.46 -13.47 -1.20
N GLN A 61 6.51 -13.78 -2.09
CA GLN A 61 5.33 -12.94 -2.32
C GLN A 61 4.42 -12.87 -1.09
N TYR A 62 4.36 -13.95 -0.29
CA TYR A 62 3.61 -13.98 0.96
C TYR A 62 4.22 -13.05 2.00
N ALA A 63 5.56 -13.06 2.15
CA ALA A 63 6.23 -12.15 3.08
C ALA A 63 6.06 -10.68 2.68
N ARG A 64 6.18 -10.37 1.39
CA ARG A 64 5.90 -9.01 0.89
C ARG A 64 4.44 -8.60 1.13
N LEU A 65 3.48 -9.52 0.96
CA LEU A 65 2.07 -9.28 1.23
C LEU A 65 1.81 -9.01 2.72
N VAL A 66 2.40 -9.81 3.62
CA VAL A 66 2.30 -9.59 5.07
C VAL A 66 2.91 -8.25 5.46
N ALA A 67 4.07 -7.89 4.90
CA ALA A 67 4.69 -6.59 5.14
C ALA A 67 3.81 -5.43 4.65
N SER A 68 3.26 -5.51 3.44
CA SER A 68 2.32 -4.51 2.91
C SER A 68 1.08 -4.35 3.79
N ASN A 69 0.45 -5.47 4.18
CA ASN A 69 -0.72 -5.44 5.06
C ASN A 69 -0.39 -4.91 6.46
N SER A 70 0.79 -5.23 6.98
CA SER A 70 1.24 -4.72 8.28
C SER A 70 1.50 -3.23 8.23
N LEU A 71 2.08 -2.70 7.15
CA LEU A 71 2.22 -1.26 6.93
C LEU A 71 0.85 -0.57 6.89
N ILE A 72 -0.17 -1.15 6.24
CA ILE A 72 -1.54 -0.60 6.21
C ILE A 72 -2.07 -0.46 7.65
N GLU A 73 -1.91 -1.50 8.47
CA GLU A 73 -2.40 -1.48 9.84
C GLU A 73 -1.62 -0.47 10.69
N LEU A 74 -0.28 -0.48 10.62
CA LEU A 74 0.60 0.42 11.35
C LEU A 74 0.29 1.89 11.07
N VAL A 75 0.17 2.29 9.79
CA VAL A 75 -0.16 3.68 9.45
C VAL A 75 -1.58 4.05 9.87
N THR A 76 -2.51 3.09 9.91
CA THR A 76 -3.89 3.34 10.30
C THR A 76 -4.03 3.56 11.80
N ILE A 77 -3.44 2.68 12.61
CA ILE A 77 -3.48 2.73 14.07
C ILE A 77 -2.59 3.85 14.60
N HIS A 78 -1.33 3.90 14.15
CA HIS A 78 -0.29 4.77 14.72
C HIS A 78 -0.06 6.05 13.92
N TRP A 79 -1.02 6.49 13.09
CA TRP A 79 -0.89 7.67 12.24
C TRP A 79 -0.26 8.87 12.96
N ASN A 80 -0.75 9.15 14.17
CA ASN A 80 -0.35 10.31 14.98
C ASN A 80 1.05 10.18 15.59
N SER A 81 1.66 8.99 15.57
CA SER A 81 3.03 8.77 16.02
C SER A 81 4.07 9.24 15.01
N PHE A 82 3.67 9.49 13.76
CA PHE A 82 4.55 9.98 12.70
C PHE A 82 4.45 11.49 12.54
N THR A 83 5.56 12.14 12.27
CA THR A 83 5.60 13.53 11.80
C THR A 83 5.05 13.64 10.37
N VAL A 84 4.63 14.84 9.97
CA VAL A 84 4.14 15.09 8.60
C VAL A 84 5.18 14.71 7.53
N PRO A 85 6.47 15.08 7.65
CA PRO A 85 7.49 14.63 6.70
C PRO A 85 7.60 13.10 6.60
N GLN A 86 7.60 12.40 7.74
CA GLN A 86 7.66 10.93 7.73
C GLN A 86 6.45 10.29 7.02
N ARG A 87 5.24 10.84 7.19
CA ARG A 87 4.04 10.37 6.49
C ARG A 87 4.15 10.53 4.97
N ILE A 88 4.75 11.63 4.52
CA ILE A 88 5.03 11.89 3.11
C ILE A 88 6.11 10.94 2.60
N ASP A 89 7.18 10.73 3.35
CA ASP A 89 8.27 9.82 2.97
C ASP A 89 7.78 8.38 2.81
N ILE A 90 6.94 7.89 3.74
CA ILE A 90 6.33 6.55 3.63
C ILE A 90 5.45 6.47 2.38
N ARG A 91 4.60 7.48 2.10
CA ARG A 91 3.77 7.52 0.89
C ARG A 91 4.63 7.43 -0.38
N ASN A 92 5.66 8.26 -0.45
CA ASN A 92 6.54 8.37 -1.61
C ASN A 92 7.37 7.10 -1.81
N TYR A 93 7.82 6.46 -0.72
CA TYR A 93 8.46 5.15 -0.77
C TYR A 93 7.54 4.11 -1.43
N VAL A 94 6.28 3.97 -0.97
CA VAL A 94 5.37 2.95 -1.52
C VAL A 94 5.02 3.25 -2.97
N LEU A 95 4.79 4.53 -3.31
CA LEU A 95 4.52 4.93 -4.69
C LEU A 95 5.73 4.67 -5.61
N GLY A 96 6.94 4.99 -5.16
CA GLY A 96 8.18 4.67 -5.87
C GLY A 96 8.41 3.17 -6.01
N TYR A 97 8.09 2.39 -4.98
CA TYR A 97 8.16 0.93 -5.04
C TYR A 97 7.21 0.36 -6.09
N LEU A 98 5.97 0.87 -6.17
CA LEU A 98 5.02 0.52 -7.23
C LEU A 98 5.50 0.91 -8.62
N ALA A 99 6.13 2.08 -8.76
CA ALA A 99 6.71 2.51 -10.04
C ALA A 99 7.84 1.59 -10.50
N ASN A 100 8.74 1.18 -9.59
CA ASN A 100 9.91 0.40 -9.99
C ASN A 100 9.63 -1.10 -10.14
N ASN A 101 8.72 -1.65 -9.31
CA ASN A 101 8.51 -3.09 -9.23
C ASN A 101 7.13 -3.52 -9.72
N GLY A 102 6.13 -2.64 -9.67
CA GLY A 102 4.72 -2.94 -9.87
C GLY A 102 4.40 -3.82 -11.08
N PRO A 103 4.95 -3.54 -12.28
CA PRO A 103 4.68 -4.37 -13.48
C PRO A 103 5.08 -5.84 -13.34
N SER A 104 6.02 -6.15 -12.44
CA SER A 104 6.53 -7.51 -12.20
C SER A 104 5.91 -8.21 -10.98
N LEU A 105 5.10 -7.50 -10.19
CA LEU A 105 4.48 -8.04 -8.98
C LEU A 105 3.18 -8.77 -9.30
N GLN A 106 2.81 -9.71 -8.43
CA GLN A 106 1.51 -10.35 -8.50
C GLN A 106 0.39 -9.37 -8.18
N ASP A 107 -0.76 -9.52 -8.85
CA ASP A 107 -1.90 -8.62 -8.72
C ASP A 107 -2.36 -8.42 -7.26
N PHE A 108 -2.42 -9.48 -6.46
CA PHE A 108 -2.86 -9.37 -5.06
C PHE A 108 -1.92 -8.48 -4.21
N LEU A 109 -0.61 -8.51 -4.51
CA LEU A 109 0.38 -7.69 -3.81
C LEU A 109 0.31 -6.25 -4.30
N VAL A 110 0.15 -6.05 -5.62
CA VAL A 110 -0.09 -4.73 -6.21
C VAL A 110 -1.30 -4.06 -5.57
N LEU A 111 -2.44 -4.77 -5.46
CA LEU A 111 -3.66 -4.24 -4.85
C LEU A 111 -3.45 -3.85 -3.38
N SER A 112 -2.71 -4.64 -2.60
CA SER A 112 -2.38 -4.31 -1.22
C SER A 112 -1.52 -3.03 -1.13
N LEU A 113 -0.49 -2.89 -1.96
CA LEU A 113 0.38 -1.71 -2.00
C LEU A 113 -0.38 -0.45 -2.46
N ILE A 114 -1.26 -0.57 -3.46
CA ILE A 114 -2.12 0.52 -3.91
C ILE A 114 -3.05 0.97 -2.77
N LYS A 115 -3.65 0.02 -2.04
CA LYS A 115 -4.47 0.31 -0.87
C LYS A 115 -3.66 1.04 0.22
N LEU A 116 -2.40 0.66 0.44
CA LEU A 116 -1.50 1.36 1.36
C LEU A 116 -1.29 2.83 0.96
N VAL A 117 -0.94 3.11 -0.30
CA VAL A 117 -0.79 4.50 -0.79
C VAL A 117 -2.07 5.30 -0.59
N CYS A 118 -3.22 4.74 -0.97
CA CYS A 118 -4.51 5.42 -0.84
C CYS A 118 -4.89 5.67 0.62
N ARG A 119 -4.60 4.71 1.51
CA ARG A 119 -4.81 4.85 2.96
C ARG A 119 -3.98 5.99 3.54
N ILE A 120 -2.69 6.06 3.20
CA ILE A 120 -1.80 7.14 3.65
C ILE A 120 -2.29 8.50 3.11
N THR A 121 -2.67 8.57 1.84
CA THR A 121 -3.22 9.79 1.23
C THR A 121 -4.49 10.26 1.93
N LYS A 122 -5.40 9.35 2.29
CA LYS A 122 -6.61 9.70 3.02
C LYS A 122 -6.34 10.22 4.42
N LEU A 123 -5.47 9.54 5.16
CA LEU A 123 -5.14 9.91 6.54
C LEU A 123 -4.41 11.25 6.59
N GLY A 124 -3.51 11.49 5.62
CA GLY A 124 -2.76 12.73 5.48
C GLY A 124 -3.48 13.83 4.71
N TRP A 125 -4.75 13.64 4.35
CA TRP A 125 -5.48 14.53 3.45
C TRP A 125 -5.47 16.00 3.90
N PHE A 126 -5.41 16.26 5.21
CA PHE A 126 -5.36 17.61 5.78
C PHE A 126 -4.02 17.95 6.45
N ASP A 127 -3.05 17.04 6.45
CA ASP A 127 -1.73 17.29 7.05
C ASP A 127 -0.88 18.18 6.15
N ASP A 128 -0.87 17.89 4.85
CA ASP A 128 -0.04 18.60 3.86
C ASP A 128 -0.69 18.52 2.45
N SER A 129 -0.40 19.48 1.57
CA SER A 129 -0.90 19.45 0.18
C SER A 129 -0.32 18.31 -0.65
N ALA A 130 0.88 17.85 -0.33
CA ALA A 130 1.55 16.75 -1.02
C ALA A 130 0.67 15.48 -1.07
N HIS A 131 -0.20 15.24 -0.07
CA HIS A 131 -1.10 14.09 -0.09
C HIS A 131 -2.22 14.23 -1.14
N ARG A 132 -2.65 15.45 -1.43
CA ARG A 132 -3.70 15.74 -2.42
C ARG A 132 -3.17 15.73 -3.87
N GLU A 133 -1.85 15.73 -4.03
CA GLU A 133 -1.15 15.68 -5.31
C GLU A 133 -1.00 14.24 -5.86
N LEU A 134 -1.51 13.21 -5.18
CA LEU A 134 -1.39 11.81 -5.65
C LEU A 134 -1.94 11.63 -7.08
N ALA A 135 -3.04 12.30 -7.44
CA ALA A 135 -3.59 12.21 -8.80
C ALA A 135 -2.64 12.83 -9.84
N ASP A 136 -1.89 13.87 -9.47
CA ASP A 136 -0.86 14.47 -10.30
C ASP A 136 0.35 13.55 -10.45
N ASP A 137 0.81 12.93 -9.36
CA ASP A 137 1.92 11.97 -9.43
C ASP A 137 1.58 10.74 -10.29
N VAL A 138 0.33 10.29 -10.27
CA VAL A 138 -0.13 9.15 -11.09
C VAL A 138 -0.09 9.47 -12.59
N THR A 139 -0.09 10.75 -13.01
CA THR A 139 0.06 11.08 -14.45
C THR A 139 1.36 10.53 -15.04
N LYS A 140 2.42 10.44 -14.22
CA LYS A 140 3.71 9.85 -14.61
C LYS A 140 3.58 8.36 -14.93
N PHE A 141 2.73 7.63 -14.20
CA PHE A 141 2.42 6.22 -14.48
C PHE A 141 1.66 6.07 -15.80
N LEU A 142 0.66 6.93 -16.03
CA LEU A 142 -0.17 6.89 -17.24
C LEU A 142 0.61 7.12 -18.54
N GLN A 143 1.76 7.80 -18.45
CA GLN A 143 2.59 8.18 -19.60
C GLN A 143 3.83 7.29 -19.79
N ALA A 144 4.12 6.36 -18.87
CA ALA A 144 5.38 5.62 -18.87
C ALA A 144 5.38 4.41 -19.82
N THR A 145 4.62 3.36 -19.48
CA THR A 145 4.42 2.16 -20.31
C THR A 145 2.98 1.68 -20.15
N VAL A 146 2.53 0.73 -20.99
CA VAL A 146 1.18 0.15 -20.86
C VAL A 146 0.95 -0.46 -19.48
N ASP A 147 1.91 -1.22 -18.94
CA ASP A 147 1.80 -1.81 -17.60
C ASP A 147 1.70 -0.74 -16.50
N HIS A 148 2.49 0.34 -16.61
CA HIS A 148 2.39 1.46 -15.67
C HIS A 148 1.06 2.21 -15.84
N CYS A 149 0.53 2.33 -17.04
CA CYS A 149 -0.78 2.92 -17.28
C CYS A 149 -1.87 2.13 -16.56
N ILE A 150 -1.84 0.80 -16.66
CA ILE A 150 -2.75 -0.09 -15.92
C ILE A 150 -2.61 0.12 -14.40
N LEU A 151 -1.37 0.20 -13.89
CA LEU A 151 -1.13 0.51 -12.47
C LEU A 151 -1.69 1.87 -12.06
N GLY A 152 -1.46 2.90 -12.86
CA GLY A 152 -1.97 4.25 -12.62
C GLY A 152 -3.50 4.26 -12.56
N LEU A 153 -4.17 3.60 -13.49
CA LEU A 153 -5.63 3.44 -13.47
C LEU A 153 -6.12 2.68 -12.24
N LYS A 154 -5.44 1.60 -11.83
CA LYS A 154 -5.75 0.88 -10.57
C LYS A 154 -5.60 1.79 -9.34
N ILE A 155 -4.57 2.63 -9.30
CA ILE A 155 -4.37 3.61 -8.21
C ILE A 155 -5.51 4.64 -8.18
N LEU A 156 -5.86 5.23 -9.32
CA LEU A 156 -6.95 6.20 -9.41
C LEU A 156 -8.29 5.60 -8.96
N ASN A 157 -8.58 4.37 -9.37
CA ASN A 157 -9.80 3.68 -8.96
C ASN A 157 -9.83 3.43 -7.44
N GLN A 158 -8.75 2.85 -6.89
CA GLN A 158 -8.68 2.59 -5.45
C GLN A 158 -8.70 3.88 -4.62
N LEU A 159 -8.17 5.00 -5.13
CA LEU A 159 -8.23 6.29 -4.46
C LEU A 159 -9.68 6.76 -4.29
N VAL A 160 -10.50 6.62 -5.35
CA VAL A 160 -11.93 6.93 -5.31
C VAL A 160 -12.64 6.07 -4.28
N ASP A 161 -12.39 4.75 -4.27
CA ASP A 161 -12.99 3.83 -3.31
C ASP A 161 -12.60 4.17 -1.86
N GLU A 162 -11.30 4.34 -1.60
CA GLU A 162 -10.77 4.60 -0.26
C GLU A 162 -11.30 5.93 0.30
N LEU A 163 -11.50 6.96 -0.53
CA LEU A 163 -12.00 8.27 -0.10
C LEU A 163 -13.52 8.29 0.09
N ASN A 164 -14.25 7.31 -0.47
CA ASN A 164 -15.69 7.17 -0.33
C ASN A 164 -16.14 6.14 0.73
N ILE A 165 -15.24 5.28 1.21
CA ILE A 165 -15.55 4.29 2.25
C ILE A 165 -15.04 4.77 3.62
N PRO A 166 -15.81 4.69 4.72
CA PRO A 166 -15.29 5.03 6.05
C PRO A 166 -14.11 4.13 6.48
N THR A 167 -13.09 4.71 7.12
CA THR A 167 -11.97 3.93 7.67
C THR A 167 -12.30 3.50 9.10
N SER A 168 -12.17 2.20 9.39
CA SER A 168 -12.34 1.65 10.75
C SER A 168 -11.47 2.39 11.77
N GLY A 169 -12.01 2.64 12.96
CA GLY A 169 -11.33 3.39 14.01
C GLY A 169 -11.27 4.91 13.81
N ARG A 170 -11.87 5.45 12.73
CA ARG A 170 -11.98 6.90 12.49
C ARG A 170 -13.44 7.37 12.58
N THR A 171 -13.62 8.64 12.92
CA THR A 171 -14.96 9.21 13.06
C THR A 171 -15.63 9.46 11.71
N LEU A 172 -16.95 9.35 11.65
CA LEU A 172 -17.71 9.66 10.43
C LEU A 172 -17.57 11.14 10.02
N THR A 173 -17.40 12.05 11.00
CA THR A 173 -17.15 13.47 10.75
C THR A 173 -15.85 13.70 9.99
N GLN A 174 -14.74 13.06 10.42
CA GLN A 174 -13.47 13.11 9.70
C GLN A 174 -13.61 12.56 8.29
N HIS A 175 -14.26 11.40 8.14
CA HIS A 175 -14.50 10.80 6.82
C HIS A 175 -15.26 11.73 5.88
N ARG A 176 -16.39 12.31 6.32
CA ARG A 176 -17.19 13.24 5.52
C ARG A 176 -16.39 14.47 5.12
N LYS A 177 -15.61 15.05 6.05
CA LYS A 177 -14.75 16.20 5.77
C LYS A 177 -13.75 15.88 4.65
N THR A 178 -13.09 14.72 4.71
CA THR A 178 -12.14 14.28 3.67
C THR A 178 -12.84 13.99 2.35
N SER A 179 -13.96 13.26 2.35
CA SER A 179 -14.72 12.91 1.14
C SER A 179 -15.26 14.14 0.41
N VAL A 180 -15.81 15.12 1.14
CA VAL A 180 -16.26 16.40 0.57
C VAL A 180 -15.09 17.17 -0.05
N SER A 181 -13.98 17.28 0.67
CA SER A 181 -12.79 17.96 0.12
C SER A 181 -12.26 17.25 -1.12
N PHE A 182 -12.20 15.92 -1.14
CA PHE A 182 -11.79 15.13 -2.30
C PHE A 182 -12.66 15.38 -3.52
N ARG A 183 -13.99 15.36 -3.34
CA ARG A 183 -14.95 15.69 -4.40
C ARG A 183 -14.65 17.07 -5.00
N ASP A 184 -14.39 18.05 -4.14
CA ASP A 184 -14.26 19.44 -4.57
C ASP A 184 -12.90 19.75 -5.22
N VAL A 185 -11.82 19.07 -4.82
CA VAL A 185 -10.45 19.44 -5.25
C VAL A 185 -9.72 18.41 -6.12
N CYS A 186 -10.16 17.15 -6.17
CA CYS A 186 -9.39 16.07 -6.81
C CYS A 186 -10.22 15.17 -7.72
N LEU A 187 -11.48 14.86 -7.38
CA LEU A 187 -12.30 13.89 -8.12
C LEU A 187 -12.49 14.25 -9.60
N LEU A 188 -12.68 15.54 -9.92
CA LEU A 188 -12.79 15.98 -11.32
C LEU A 188 -11.53 15.65 -12.12
N LYS A 189 -10.34 15.84 -11.53
CA LYS A 189 -9.07 15.51 -12.17
C LYS A 189 -8.97 14.01 -12.43
N VAL A 190 -9.32 13.18 -11.45
CA VAL A 190 -9.35 11.72 -11.61
C VAL A 190 -10.24 11.30 -12.79
N PHE A 191 -11.44 11.89 -12.89
CA PHE A 191 -12.35 11.63 -14.01
C PHE A 191 -11.77 12.08 -15.36
N GLN A 192 -11.16 13.26 -15.43
CA GLN A 192 -10.53 13.79 -16.65
C GLN A 192 -9.35 12.92 -17.11
N LEU A 193 -8.54 12.41 -16.18
CA LEU A 193 -7.47 11.46 -16.50
C LEU A 193 -8.03 10.18 -17.13
N GLY A 194 -9.07 9.58 -16.53
CA GLY A 194 -9.72 8.40 -17.10
C GLY A 194 -10.28 8.64 -18.50
N LEU A 195 -10.96 9.77 -18.73
CA LEU A 195 -11.44 10.15 -20.07
C LEU A 195 -10.31 10.37 -21.08
N THR A 196 -9.20 10.94 -20.63
CA THR A 196 -8.03 11.19 -21.48
C THR A 196 -7.40 9.87 -21.92
N THR A 197 -7.20 8.94 -20.98
CA THR A 197 -6.69 7.60 -21.26
C THR A 197 -7.61 6.83 -22.22
N LEU A 198 -8.93 6.89 -22.03
CA LEU A 198 -9.89 6.26 -22.96
C LEU A 198 -9.80 6.83 -24.38
N LYS A 199 -9.65 8.15 -24.52
CA LYS A 199 -9.45 8.78 -25.84
C LYS A 199 -8.15 8.35 -26.48
N GLN A 200 -7.06 8.29 -25.70
CA GLN A 200 -5.77 7.85 -26.20
C GLN A 200 -5.83 6.40 -26.71
N LEU A 201 -6.49 5.51 -25.97
CA LEU A 201 -6.76 4.13 -26.40
C LEU A 201 -7.58 4.08 -27.69
N GLN A 202 -8.63 4.89 -27.82
CA GLN A 202 -9.45 4.95 -29.03
C GLN A 202 -8.63 5.38 -30.27
N THR A 203 -7.68 6.30 -30.08
CA THR A 203 -6.81 6.80 -31.16
C THR A 203 -5.58 5.92 -31.44
N GLY A 204 -5.35 4.87 -30.64
CA GLY A 204 -4.15 4.03 -30.72
C GLY A 204 -2.86 4.74 -30.29
N ALA A 205 -2.98 5.79 -29.46
CA ALA A 205 -1.83 6.54 -28.93
C ALA A 205 -1.15 5.85 -27.75
N ILE A 206 -1.82 4.85 -27.15
CA ILE A 206 -1.34 3.91 -26.13
C ILE A 206 -1.99 2.54 -26.38
#